data_AF-W1XCW2-F1
#
_entry.id   AF-W1XCW2-F1
#
_cell.length_a   1.000
_cell.length_b   1.000
_cell.length_c   1.000
_cell.angle_alpha   90.00
_cell.angle_beta   90.00
_cell.angle_gamma   90.00
#
_symmetry.space_group_name_H-M   'P 1'
#
loop_
_entity.id
_entity.type
_entity.pdbx_description
1 polymer ?
#
loop_
_entity_poly.entity_id
_entity_poly.type
_entity_poly.pdbx_seq_one_letter_code
_entity_poly.pdbx_strand_id
1 'polypeptide(L)' 'IRKSRLVEVAEGQPAQGDFPACLVANENYHHFRVVLVRTDPATERLILTAAQLDALKCHAGDRVRLVRLCAEEKTA' A
#
# COMPACT_ATOMS: atom_id res chain seq x y z
N ILE A 1 -5.14 -11.85 -2.85
CA ILE A 1 -4.74 -11.88 -1.42
C ILE A 1 -6.01 -11.84 -0.57
N ARG A 2 -6.29 -12.86 0.25
CA ARG A 2 -7.60 -13.01 0.93
C ARG A 2 -7.91 -11.93 2.00
N LYS A 3 -6.90 -11.22 2.51
CA LYS A 3 -7.07 -10.16 3.54
C LYS A 3 -6.67 -8.75 3.06
N SER A 4 -6.43 -8.57 1.76
CA SER A 4 -6.12 -7.25 1.22
C SER A 4 -7.39 -6.42 1.04
N ARG A 5 -7.34 -5.15 1.40
CA ARG A 5 -8.40 -4.17 1.11
C ARG A 5 -8.03 -3.31 -0.07
N LEU A 6 -9.05 -2.78 -0.74
CA LEU A 6 -8.87 -1.81 -1.81
C LEU A 6 -8.99 -0.41 -1.20
N VAL A 7 -7.96 0.42 -1.40
CA VAL A 7 -7.84 1.74 -0.79
C VAL A 7 -7.48 2.75 -1.88
N GLU A 8 -8.06 3.93 -1.82
CA GLU A 8 -7.71 5.03 -2.72
C GLU A 8 -6.40 5.67 -2.28
N VAL A 9 -5.51 5.96 -3.24
CA VAL A 9 -4.27 6.69 -2.96
C VAL A 9 -4.45 8.19 -3.12
N ALA A 10 -3.77 8.95 -2.26
CA ALA A 10 -3.58 10.38 -2.45
C ALA A 10 -2.10 10.73 -2.31
N GLU A 11 -1.65 11.72 -3.07
CA GLU A 11 -0.30 12.23 -2.93
C GLU A 11 -0.19 13.12 -1.68
N GLY A 12 0.87 12.94 -0.91
CA GLY A 12 1.18 13.80 0.22
C GLY A 12 2.26 13.22 1.11
N GLN A 13 2.44 13.86 2.27
CA GLN A 13 3.33 13.34 3.30
C GLN A 13 2.55 12.34 4.17
N PRO A 14 2.97 11.07 4.26
CA PRO A 14 2.30 10.10 5.13
C PRO A 14 2.41 10.52 6.59
N ALA A 15 1.39 10.18 7.38
CA ALA A 15 1.36 10.46 8.81
C ALA A 15 2.60 9.86 9.50
N GLN A 16 3.22 10.64 10.38
CA GLN A 16 4.34 10.17 11.19
C GLN A 16 3.80 9.38 12.39
N GLY A 17 4.20 8.12 12.53
CA GLY A 17 3.78 7.25 13.62
C GLY A 17 4.41 5.87 13.50
N ASP A 18 4.35 5.08 14.59
CA ASP A 18 4.76 3.68 14.57
C ASP A 18 3.65 2.83 13.94
N PHE A 19 3.66 2.78 12.61
CA PHE A 19 2.73 1.95 11.83
C PHE A 19 3.38 0.61 11.45
N PRO A 20 2.59 -0.48 11.36
CA PRO A 20 3.09 -1.75 10.88
C PRO A 20 3.51 -1.66 9.41
N ALA A 21 4.40 -2.56 9.01
CA ALA A 21 4.74 -2.72 7.60
C ALA A 21 3.53 -3.27 6.84
N CYS A 22 3.18 -2.62 5.73
CA CYS A 22 2.10 -3.01 4.85
C CYS A 22 2.62 -3.14 3.42
N LEU A 23 2.15 -4.17 2.72
CA LEU A 23 2.36 -4.32 1.29
C LEU A 23 1.25 -3.58 0.55
N VAL A 24 1.67 -2.76 -0.41
CA VAL A 24 0.78 -2.03 -1.30
C VAL A 24 1.07 -2.47 -2.72
N ALA A 25 0.05 -2.96 -3.40
CA ALA A 25 0.14 -3.42 -4.77
C ALA A 25 -0.80 -2.62 -5.67
N ASN A 26 -0.34 -2.24 -6.87
CA ASN A 26 -1.23 -1.67 -7.87
C ASN A 26 -2.19 -2.73 -8.46
N GLU A 27 -3.20 -2.30 -9.22
CA GLU A 27 -4.14 -3.19 -9.93
C GLU A 27 -3.78 -3.36 -11.42
N ASN A 28 -2.58 -2.95 -11.83
CA ASN A 28 -2.14 -3.08 -13.22
C ASN A 28 -1.55 -4.47 -13.47
N TYR A 29 -2.27 -5.32 -14.20
CA TYR A 29 -1.83 -6.69 -14.52
C TYR A 29 -0.54 -6.73 -15.35
N HIS A 30 -0.41 -5.83 -16.34
CA HIS A 30 0.75 -5.80 -17.24
C HIS A 30 2.00 -5.20 -16.59
N HIS A 31 1.80 -4.23 -15.70
CA HIS A 31 2.87 -3.52 -14.98
C HIS A 31 2.68 -3.64 -13.47
N PHE A 32 2.56 -4.89 -13.00
CA PHE A 32 2.33 -5.16 -11.59
C PHE A 32 3.51 -4.65 -10.74
N ARG A 33 3.21 -3.80 -9.77
CA ARG A 33 4.20 -3.21 -8.84
C ARG A 33 3.72 -3.34 -7.42
N VAL A 34 4.68 -3.55 -6.51
CA VAL A 34 4.46 -3.66 -5.07
C VAL A 34 5.51 -2.83 -4.35
N VAL A 35 5.09 -2.12 -3.31
CA VAL A 35 5.98 -1.41 -2.39
C VAL A 35 5.66 -1.77 -0.95
N LEU A 36 6.67 -1.70 -0.08
CA LEU A 36 6.52 -1.84 1.36
C LEU A 36 6.44 -0.45 1.98
N VAL A 37 5.36 -0.16 2.70
CA VAL A 37 5.14 1.13 3.38
C VAL A 37 4.76 0.90 4.83
N ARG A 38 5.12 1.84 5.70
CA ARG A 38 4.62 1.87 7.08
C ARG A 38 3.37 2.75 7.09
N THR A 39 2.21 2.15 7.27
CA THR A 39 0.92 2.85 7.24
C THR A 39 -0.12 2.09 8.06
N ASP A 40 -1.19 2.78 8.46
CA ASP A 40 -2.32 2.14 9.11
C ASP A 40 -3.05 1.22 8.11
N PRO A 41 -3.08 -0.10 8.33
CA PRO A 41 -3.82 -1.03 7.46
C PRO A 41 -5.33 -0.80 7.50
N ALA A 42 -5.84 -0.07 8.48
CA ALA A 42 -7.24 0.29 8.61
C ALA A 42 -7.60 1.62 7.93
N THR A 43 -6.64 2.35 7.35
CA THR A 43 -6.89 3.64 6.70
C THR A 43 -7.91 3.56 5.57
N GLU A 44 -8.72 4.62 5.43
CA GLU A 44 -9.68 4.81 4.34
C GLU A 44 -9.02 5.39 3.09
N ARG A 45 -7.94 6.17 3.27
CA ARG A 45 -7.16 6.77 2.18
C ARG A 45 -5.68 6.62 2.48
N LEU A 46 -4.94 6.10 1.51
CA LEU A 46 -3.51 5.84 1.64
C LEU A 46 -2.73 7.04 1.12
N ILE A 47 -2.07 7.77 2.01
CA ILE A 47 -1.20 8.88 1.63
C ILE A 47 0.17 8.34 1.25
N LEU A 48 0.60 8.62 0.03
CA LEU A 48 1.89 8.20 -0.52
C LEU A 48 2.67 9.42 -1.03
N THR A 49 3.99 9.36 -0.91
CA THR A 49 4.84 10.38 -1.53
C THR A 49 4.86 10.21 -3.05
N ALA A 50 5.22 11.27 -3.78
CA ALA A 50 5.37 11.22 -5.23
C ALA A 50 6.32 10.08 -5.68
N ALA A 51 7.41 9.84 -4.93
CA ALA A 51 8.34 8.74 -5.20
C ALA A 51 7.70 7.35 -5.02
N GLN A 52 6.82 7.18 -4.03
CA GLN A 52 6.10 5.93 -3.82
C GLN A 52 5.03 5.69 -4.89
N LEU A 53 4.34 6.75 -5.32
CA LEU A 53 3.37 6.71 -6.43
C LEU A 53 4.06 6.33 -7.76
N ASP A 54 5.21 6.94 -8.07
CA ASP A 54 5.98 6.58 -9.27
C ASP A 54 6.49 5.12 -9.22
N ALA A 55 6.99 4.67 -8.06
CA ALA A 55 7.43 3.29 -7.89
C ALA A 55 6.29 2.28 -8.09
N LEU A 56 5.07 2.64 -7.67
CA LEU A 56 3.86 1.85 -7.88
C LEU A 56 3.25 2.00 -9.28
N LYS A 57 3.69 3.00 -10.06
CA LYS A 57 3.04 3.41 -11.31
C LYS A 57 1.54 3.69 -11.11
N CYS A 58 1.23 4.40 -10.03
CA CYS A 58 -0.11 4.90 -9.72
C CYS A 58 -0.10 6.44 -9.67
N HIS A 59 -1.28 7.02 -9.81
CA HIS A 59 -1.54 8.44 -9.62
C HIS A 59 -2.49 8.64 -8.43
N ALA A 60 -2.55 9.85 -7.88
CA ALA A 60 -3.57 10.18 -6.89
C ALA A 60 -4.98 9.93 -7.46
N GLY A 61 -5.85 9.29 -6.67
CA GLY A 61 -7.18 8.84 -7.08
C GLY A 61 -7.23 7.39 -7.57
N ASP A 62 -6.09 6.76 -7.89
CA ASP A 62 -6.05 5.33 -8.21
C ASP A 62 -6.39 4.48 -6.98
N ARG A 63 -6.78 3.23 -7.23
CA ARG A 63 -7.03 2.24 -6.18
C ARG A 63 -5.89 1.22 -6.13
N VAL A 64 -5.45 0.91 -4.92
CA VAL A 64 -4.38 -0.05 -4.66
C VAL A 64 -4.82 -1.08 -3.62
N ARG A 65 -4.21 -2.26 -3.68
CA ARG A 65 -4.43 -3.31 -2.68
C ARG A 65 -3.45 -3.14 -1.54
N LEU A 66 -3.99 -2.83 -0.36
CA LEU A 66 -3.25 -2.71 0.88
C LEU A 66 -3.46 -3.97 1.73
N VAL A 67 -2.37 -4.53 2.25
CA VAL A 67 -2.42 -5.62 3.22
C VAL A 67 -1.33 -5.43 4.27
N ARG A 68 -1.69 -5.62 5.54
CA ARG A 68 -0.71 -5.66 6.62
C ARG A 68 0.20 -6.87 6.42
N LEU A 69 1.51 -6.65 6.48
CA LEU A 69 2.47 -7.75 6.59
C LEU A 69 2.42 -8.25 8.03
N CYS A 70 1.85 -9.44 8.26
CA CYS A 70 1.99 -10.13 9.53
C CYS A 70 3.39 -10.73 9.63
N ALA A 71 3.99 -10.70 10.81
CA ALA A 71 5.32 -11.27 11.07
C ALA A 71 5.30 -12.81 11.20
N GLU A 72 4.13 -13.44 11.24
CA GLU A 72 4.03 -14.90 11.26
C GLU A 72 4.39 -15.45 9.88
N GLU A 73 5.62 -15.92 9.76
CA GLU A 73 6.02 -16.87 8.73
C GLU A 73 5.04 -18.04 8.75
N LYS A 74 4.45 -18.33 7.59
CA LYS A 74 3.64 -19.53 7.42
C LYS A 74 4.60 -20.72 7.50
N THR A 75 4.73 -21.34 8.68
CA THR A 75 5.34 -22.66 8.80
C THR A 75 4.51 -23.61 7.94
N ALA A 76 5.13 -24.10 6.87
CA ALA A 76 4.55 -25.06 5.94
C ALA A 76 4.57 -26.47 6.53
#